data_AF-A0A9D6TCE8-F1
#
_entry.id   AF-A0A9D6TCE8-F1
#
_cell.length_a   1.000
_cell.length_b   1.000
_cell.length_c   1.000
_cell.angle_alpha   90.00
_cell.angle_beta   90.00
_cell.angle_gamma   90.00
#
_symmetry.space_group_name_H-M   'P 1'
#
loop_
_entity.id
_entity.type
_entity.pdbx_description
1 polymer ?
#
loop_
_entity_poly.entity_id
_entity_poly.type
_entity_poly.pdbx_seq_one_letter_code
_entity_poly.pdbx_strand_id
1 'polypeptide(L)'
;MSVYYLPVEAADAHLLGASDGGDRRVQDLAVFSDSTSGGSAPQAAIGDVDGDGDRELIVGEAGAAAGAACDRVEVYRIGPAQPAQRLGQFAAFEGSALSGSSNLAVADVDASQPGDEIVVGDDGRRRRASRVRVFGGLAGGGMHLLATFRAFSSRAAVRRPVAFVLGDVRPDHGAAVKEIVTGDAHGWVHLWGVQQHRAVRLGRIAAFAQTPRRSADRLAVGDVLPQQPGDEIIVADDGTRGDGLVRIFASSAQTPALEVQAFAPGEAPAGVEVWVADVIASQPGAELIVGQGSTGGTIRVLSLASGGAQQLLELPDPQSRASSLRAHLAVGALMPDLSHNVLAVAQADPSAPVQVFDLDSGGTVVAQVGSAPSAAGAEREVLIGNIAAAP
;
A
#
# COMPACT_ATOMS: atom_id res chain seq x y z
N MET A 1 11.41 5.09 19.03
CA MET A 1 10.52 5.35 17.90
C MET A 1 9.39 6.19 18.42
N SER A 2 9.28 7.43 17.96
CA SER A 2 8.16 8.31 18.31
C SER A 2 7.23 8.33 17.09
N VAL A 3 6.02 7.82 17.27
CA VAL A 3 4.97 7.83 16.27
C VAL A 3 4.11 9.05 16.58
N TYR A 4 4.05 10.00 15.66
CA TYR A 4 3.20 11.18 15.81
C TYR A 4 2.03 11.06 14.85
N TYR A 5 0.83 11.08 15.42
CA TYR A 5 -0.43 11.16 14.72
C TYR A 5 -0.84 12.63 14.69
N LEU A 6 -1.24 13.15 13.53
CA LEU A 6 -1.91 14.46 13.46
C LEU A 6 -3.39 14.23 13.80
N PRO A 7 -3.88 14.73 14.93
CA PRO A 7 -5.30 14.60 15.26
C PRO A 7 -6.13 15.34 14.22
N VAL A 8 -7.13 14.66 13.66
CA VAL A 8 -8.25 15.33 13.00
C VAL A 8 -9.04 16.03 14.11
N GLU A 9 -9.02 17.36 14.17
CA GLU A 9 -9.98 18.08 15.00
C GLU A 9 -11.37 17.80 14.43
N ALA A 10 -12.27 17.31 15.27
CA ALA A 10 -13.65 17.05 14.94
C ALA A 10 -14.37 18.38 14.67
N ALA A 11 -14.26 18.90 13.44
CA ALA A 11 -15.13 19.94 12.96
C ALA A 11 -16.53 19.33 12.75
N ASP A 12 -17.40 19.60 13.73
CA ASP A 12 -18.86 19.43 13.70
C ASP A 12 -19.40 18.09 13.17
N ALA A 13 -19.32 17.07 14.02
CA ALA A 13 -20.10 15.82 13.93
C ALA A 13 -21.63 16.02 14.11
N HIS A 14 -22.19 17.14 13.64
CA HIS A 14 -23.61 17.48 13.77
C HIS A 14 -24.38 17.52 12.45
N LEU A 15 -23.73 17.20 11.33
CA LEU A 15 -24.36 16.91 10.04
C LEU A 15 -23.88 15.54 9.57
N LEU A 16 -24.58 14.47 9.95
CA LEU A 16 -24.79 13.22 9.20
C LEU A 16 -25.49 12.23 10.14
N GLY A 17 -26.81 12.40 10.29
CA GLY A 17 -27.67 11.36 10.82
C GLY A 17 -27.91 10.30 9.75
N ALA A 18 -27.55 9.05 10.10
CA ALA A 18 -28.11 7.78 9.63
C ALA A 18 -28.11 7.42 8.12
N SER A 19 -27.90 6.12 7.93
CA SER A 19 -28.39 5.25 6.84
C SER A 19 -27.71 5.29 5.47
N ASP A 20 -27.34 4.07 5.05
CA ASP A 20 -27.04 3.55 3.72
C ASP A 20 -25.59 3.68 3.20
N GLY A 21 -24.78 2.66 3.53
CA GLY A 21 -24.21 1.76 2.52
C GLY A 21 -23.20 2.28 1.50
N GLY A 22 -22.69 3.51 1.64
CA GLY A 22 -21.61 4.04 0.81
C GLY A 22 -20.26 3.89 1.51
N ASP A 23 -19.60 2.74 1.29
CA ASP A 23 -18.21 2.48 1.69
C ASP A 23 -17.28 3.46 0.95
N ARG A 24 -17.08 4.66 1.51
CA ARG A 24 -16.06 5.61 1.04
C ARG A 24 -14.70 5.04 1.42
N ARG A 25 -14.14 4.25 0.51
CA ARG A 25 -12.85 3.58 0.63
C ARG A 25 -11.69 4.58 0.57
N VAL A 26 -11.46 5.27 1.68
CA VAL A 26 -10.15 5.88 1.90
C VAL A 26 -9.20 4.74 2.26
N GLN A 27 -8.23 4.46 1.36
CA GLN A 27 -7.08 3.62 1.70
C GLN A 27 -6.27 4.40 2.74
N ASP A 28 -6.54 4.16 4.01
CA ASP A 28 -6.03 4.99 5.09
C ASP A 28 -4.51 4.90 5.23
N LEU A 29 -3.95 6.09 5.23
CA LEU A 29 -2.55 6.42 5.23
C LEU A 29 -1.80 5.88 6.46
N ALA A 30 -0.67 5.22 6.23
CA ALA A 30 0.46 5.32 7.15
C ALA A 30 1.79 5.53 6.41
N VAL A 31 2.34 6.74 6.51
CA VAL A 31 3.68 7.08 6.01
C VAL A 31 4.67 7.00 7.16
N PHE A 32 5.74 6.24 6.94
CA PHE A 32 6.92 6.32 7.79
C PHE A 32 8.17 6.61 6.97
N SER A 33 8.99 7.51 7.46
CA SER A 33 10.40 7.61 7.12
C SER A 33 11.21 7.39 8.41
N ASP A 34 12.15 6.44 8.41
CA ASP A 34 13.29 6.53 9.31
C ASP A 34 14.58 6.32 8.52
N SER A 35 15.44 7.32 8.64
CA SER A 35 16.80 7.37 8.15
C SER A 35 17.78 7.19 9.31
N THR A 36 18.11 5.95 9.63
CA THR A 36 19.37 5.64 10.30
C THR A 36 20.06 4.47 9.63
N SER A 37 21.08 4.80 8.83
CA SER A 37 22.22 3.93 8.50
C SER A 37 21.91 2.44 8.31
N GLY A 38 21.22 2.08 7.22
CA GLY A 38 21.19 0.71 6.70
C GLY A 38 20.06 -0.20 7.19
N GLY A 39 19.10 0.30 7.97
CA GLY A 39 17.84 -0.40 8.25
C GLY A 39 16.83 -0.26 7.10
N SER A 40 15.90 -1.21 6.96
CA SER A 40 14.70 -1.00 6.12
C SER A 40 13.78 0.01 6.84
N ALA A 41 12.99 0.80 6.10
CA ALA A 41 11.99 1.67 6.73
C ALA A 41 10.94 0.80 7.46
N PRO A 42 10.41 1.25 8.61
CA PRO A 42 9.28 0.58 9.24
C PRO A 42 8.07 0.63 8.30
N GLN A 43 7.25 -0.42 8.34
CA GLN A 43 6.01 -0.52 7.57
C GLN A 43 4.85 -0.14 8.48
N ALA A 44 3.81 0.50 7.95
CA ALA A 44 2.52 0.54 8.65
C ALA A 44 1.35 0.26 7.75
N ALA A 45 0.26 -0.07 8.43
CA ALA A 45 -1.09 -0.14 7.92
C ALA A 45 -2.04 0.38 9.00
N ILE A 46 -3.27 0.69 8.58
CA ILE A 46 -4.36 1.08 9.47
C ILE A 46 -5.55 0.15 9.18
N GLY A 47 -6.26 -0.26 10.23
CA GLY A 47 -7.50 -1.04 10.13
C GLY A 47 -8.07 -1.37 11.51
N ASP A 48 -9.32 -1.80 11.55
CA ASP A 48 -10.06 -2.12 12.79
C ASP A 48 -9.72 -3.55 13.22
N VAL A 49 -8.57 -3.75 13.85
CA VAL A 49 -8.01 -5.10 14.13
C VAL A 49 -8.66 -5.76 15.35
N ASP A 50 -9.19 -4.97 16.27
CA ASP A 50 -9.91 -5.50 17.44
C ASP A 50 -11.44 -5.51 17.30
N GLY A 51 -11.97 -5.05 16.18
CA GLY A 51 -13.38 -5.20 15.81
C GLY A 51 -14.32 -4.32 16.62
N ASP A 52 -13.82 -3.23 17.21
CA ASP A 52 -14.63 -2.27 17.96
C ASP A 52 -15.16 -1.11 17.11
N GLY A 53 -14.73 -1.04 15.83
CA GLY A 53 -15.14 -0.03 14.86
C GLY A 53 -14.21 1.18 14.77
N ASP A 54 -13.27 1.33 15.71
CA ASP A 54 -12.18 2.30 15.60
C ASP A 54 -11.00 1.66 14.83
N ARG A 55 -10.16 2.49 14.19
CA ARG A 55 -9.00 1.98 13.44
C ARG A 55 -7.74 2.02 14.30
N GLU A 56 -7.00 0.91 14.32
CA GLU A 56 -5.67 0.81 14.91
C GLU A 56 -4.58 1.19 13.93
N LEU A 57 -3.45 1.64 14.47
CA LEU A 57 -2.18 1.71 13.75
C LEU A 57 -1.38 0.43 13.97
N ILE A 58 -1.00 -0.21 12.88
CA ILE A 58 -0.16 -1.41 12.88
C ILE A 58 1.21 -1.01 12.37
N VAL A 59 2.26 -1.34 13.13
CA VAL A 59 3.64 -1.01 12.79
C VAL A 59 4.47 -2.28 12.70
N GLY A 60 5.03 -2.53 11.52
CA GLY A 60 6.07 -3.53 11.29
C GLY A 60 7.43 -2.88 11.46
N GLU A 61 8.17 -3.25 12.50
CA GLU A 61 9.51 -2.74 12.70
C GLU A 61 10.49 -3.53 11.83
N ALA A 62 11.18 -2.83 10.94
CA ALA A 62 12.33 -3.37 10.26
C ALA A 62 13.50 -3.47 11.23
N GLY A 63 14.05 -4.68 11.37
CA GLY A 63 15.18 -4.88 12.27
C GLY A 63 16.35 -3.96 11.92
N ALA A 64 16.94 -3.34 12.94
CA ALA A 64 17.96 -2.28 12.82
C ALA A 64 19.33 -2.70 12.23
N ALA A 65 19.49 -3.93 11.73
CA ALA A 65 20.74 -4.37 11.12
C ALA A 65 20.50 -4.79 9.66
N ALA A 66 21.51 -4.64 8.80
CA ALA A 66 21.45 -5.11 7.42
C ALA A 66 21.10 -6.61 7.38
N GLY A 67 19.84 -6.89 7.06
CA GLY A 67 19.22 -8.21 7.03
C GLY A 67 18.33 -8.54 8.22
N ALA A 68 18.38 -7.83 9.35
CA ALA A 68 17.48 -8.05 10.48
C ALA A 68 16.02 -8.03 10.01
N ALA A 69 15.38 -9.18 10.21
CA ALA A 69 14.06 -9.39 9.71
C ALA A 69 13.06 -8.45 10.39
N CYS A 70 12.08 -7.97 9.63
CA CYS A 70 10.91 -7.31 10.17
C CYS A 70 10.02 -8.34 10.88
N ASP A 71 10.51 -8.89 11.98
CA ASP A 71 9.81 -9.96 12.69
C ASP A 71 8.82 -9.35 13.68
N ARG A 72 9.02 -8.11 14.16
CA ARG A 72 8.14 -7.51 15.15
C ARG A 72 7.02 -6.71 14.49
N VAL A 73 5.78 -7.05 14.85
CA VAL A 73 4.59 -6.26 14.55
C VAL A 73 3.99 -5.79 15.87
N GLU A 74 3.66 -4.50 15.92
CA GLU A 74 3.04 -3.83 17.06
C GLU A 74 1.71 -3.22 16.62
N VAL A 75 0.71 -3.27 17.49
CA VAL A 75 -0.63 -2.75 17.24
C VAL A 75 -0.93 -1.69 18.28
N TYR A 76 -1.37 -0.53 17.83
CA TYR A 76 -1.62 0.65 18.64
C TYR A 76 -3.02 1.18 18.42
N ARG A 77 -3.76 1.38 19.50
CA ARG A 77 -4.91 2.28 19.48
C ARG A 77 -4.42 3.71 19.43
N ILE A 78 -4.96 4.46 18.49
CA ILE A 78 -4.68 5.88 18.29
C ILE A 78 -5.98 6.65 18.44
N GLY A 79 -5.92 7.81 19.09
CA GLY A 79 -7.08 8.67 19.29
C GLY A 79 -6.67 10.13 19.45
N PRO A 80 -7.54 11.09 19.10
CA PRO A 80 -7.16 12.50 18.96
C PRO A 80 -6.72 13.17 20.26
N ALA A 81 -7.06 12.59 21.42
CA ALA A 81 -6.82 13.19 22.74
C ALA A 81 -6.11 12.25 23.72
N GLN A 82 -5.62 11.09 23.27
CA GLN A 82 -4.98 10.10 24.15
C GLN A 82 -3.62 9.69 23.60
N PRO A 83 -2.63 9.44 24.47
CA PRO A 83 -1.37 8.85 24.03
C PRO A 83 -1.64 7.48 23.38
N ALA A 84 -0.91 7.17 22.32
CA ALA A 84 -1.04 5.89 21.63
C ALA A 84 -0.91 4.73 22.63
N GLN A 85 -1.91 3.86 22.66
CA GLN A 85 -1.95 2.71 23.56
C GLN A 85 -1.57 1.45 22.78
N ARG A 86 -0.48 0.79 23.15
CA ARG A 86 -0.13 -0.50 22.55
C ARG A 86 -1.13 -1.57 23.00
N LEU A 87 -1.88 -2.12 22.05
CA LEU A 87 -2.85 -3.19 22.27
C LEU A 87 -2.19 -4.57 22.21
N GLY A 88 -1.21 -4.72 21.32
CA GLY A 88 -0.59 -6.02 21.06
C GLY A 88 0.79 -5.92 20.44
N GLN A 89 1.53 -7.02 20.52
CA GLN A 89 2.81 -7.20 19.86
C GLN A 89 3.02 -8.70 19.59
N PHE A 90 3.54 -9.03 18.42
CA PHE A 90 3.88 -10.41 18.08
C PHE A 90 5.06 -10.50 17.11
N ALA A 91 5.62 -11.70 17.00
CA ALA A 91 6.63 -12.01 16.01
C ALA A 91 5.97 -12.61 14.76
N ALA A 92 5.95 -11.86 13.65
CA ALA A 92 5.40 -12.31 12.37
C ALA A 92 6.16 -13.52 11.80
N PHE A 93 7.49 -13.58 11.95
CA PHE A 93 8.29 -14.73 11.58
C PHE A 93 9.25 -15.13 12.71
N GLU A 94 9.34 -16.43 12.99
CA GLU A 94 10.23 -16.93 14.04
C GLU A 94 11.67 -17.03 13.52
N GLY A 95 12.59 -16.31 14.17
CA GLY A 95 13.98 -16.74 14.31
C GLY A 95 14.88 -16.65 13.08
N SER A 96 14.93 -15.50 12.38
CA SER A 96 16.17 -15.21 11.65
C SER A 96 16.39 -13.72 11.46
N ALA A 97 17.49 -13.20 12.01
CA ALA A 97 17.96 -11.83 11.84
C ALA A 97 18.37 -11.46 10.39
N LEU A 98 17.90 -12.20 9.36
CA LEU A 98 18.36 -12.12 7.96
C LEU A 98 17.23 -12.34 6.89
N SER A 99 15.93 -12.26 7.25
CA SER A 99 14.77 -12.49 6.34
C SER A 99 13.58 -11.57 6.69
N GLY A 100 13.52 -10.35 6.17
CA GLY A 100 12.55 -9.35 6.64
C GLY A 100 11.14 -9.48 6.07
N SER A 101 10.15 -9.06 6.86
CA SER A 101 8.84 -8.75 6.32
C SER A 101 8.99 -7.63 5.30
N SER A 102 8.59 -7.96 4.09
CA SER A 102 8.76 -7.10 2.93
C SER A 102 7.50 -6.31 2.62
N ASN A 103 6.40 -6.63 3.27
CA ASN A 103 5.10 -6.03 3.05
C ASN A 103 4.16 -6.36 4.22
N LEU A 104 3.33 -5.37 4.59
CA LEU A 104 2.38 -5.37 5.69
C LEU A 104 1.09 -4.73 5.15
N ALA A 105 -0.05 -5.38 5.36
CA ALA A 105 -1.36 -4.80 5.06
C ALA A 105 -2.39 -5.29 6.09
N VAL A 106 -3.51 -4.57 6.16
CA VAL A 106 -4.62 -4.88 7.08
C VAL A 106 -5.92 -4.83 6.30
N ALA A 107 -6.75 -5.86 6.46
CA ALA A 107 -8.13 -5.94 5.99
C ALA A 107 -8.80 -7.21 6.53
N ASP A 108 -10.13 -7.23 6.57
CA ASP A 108 -10.94 -8.46 6.71
C ASP A 108 -10.67 -9.40 5.53
N VAL A 109 -9.81 -10.40 5.75
CA VAL A 109 -9.51 -11.49 4.80
C VAL A 109 -10.05 -12.84 5.28
N ASP A 110 -10.58 -12.93 6.51
CA ASP A 110 -11.24 -14.09 7.09
C ASP A 110 -12.50 -13.66 7.89
N ALA A 111 -13.65 -13.55 7.20
CA ALA A 111 -14.94 -13.17 7.82
C ALA A 111 -15.43 -14.06 8.98
N SER A 112 -14.71 -15.13 9.33
CA SER A 112 -14.98 -15.87 10.57
C SER A 112 -14.43 -15.17 11.83
N GLN A 113 -13.57 -14.16 11.67
CA GLN A 113 -12.99 -13.41 12.76
C GLN A 113 -13.68 -12.04 12.93
N PRO A 114 -13.80 -11.57 14.18
CA PRO A 114 -14.06 -10.16 14.44
C PRO A 114 -12.79 -9.32 14.19
N GLY A 115 -12.98 -8.16 13.56
CA GLY A 115 -11.92 -7.24 13.18
C GLY A 115 -11.15 -7.67 11.93
N ASP A 116 -10.32 -6.76 11.43
CA ASP A 116 -9.43 -6.94 10.31
C ASP A 116 -8.22 -7.81 10.67
N GLU A 117 -7.76 -8.61 9.72
CA GLU A 117 -6.51 -9.34 9.87
C GLU A 117 -5.29 -8.53 9.45
N ILE A 118 -4.17 -8.82 10.12
CA ILE A 118 -2.85 -8.34 9.74
C ILE A 118 -2.18 -9.37 8.82
N VAL A 119 -1.88 -8.97 7.59
CA VAL A 119 -1.22 -9.79 6.57
C VAL A 119 0.24 -9.37 6.42
N VAL A 120 1.17 -10.33 6.53
CA VAL A 120 2.61 -10.08 6.53
C VAL A 120 3.33 -11.03 5.56
N GLY A 121 4.23 -10.50 4.72
CA GLY A 121 4.96 -11.27 3.71
C GLY A 121 6.47 -11.33 3.92
N ASP A 122 7.06 -12.53 3.89
CA ASP A 122 8.50 -12.78 3.98
C ASP A 122 9.14 -12.85 2.58
N ASP A 123 10.30 -12.19 2.41
CA ASP A 123 11.06 -12.16 1.17
C ASP A 123 11.68 -13.51 0.75
N GLY A 124 11.61 -14.52 1.61
CA GLY A 124 11.99 -15.89 1.31
C GLY A 124 13.49 -16.09 1.10
N ARG A 125 14.34 -15.09 1.43
CA ARG A 125 15.80 -15.14 1.26
C ARG A 125 16.43 -16.30 2.01
N ARG A 126 15.81 -16.86 3.04
CA ARG A 126 16.39 -18.01 3.77
C ARG A 126 15.51 -19.23 3.83
N ARG A 127 14.21 -19.10 3.53
CA ARG A 127 13.22 -20.18 3.71
C ARG A 127 12.94 -20.99 2.44
N ARG A 128 13.72 -20.78 1.36
CA ARG A 128 13.57 -21.42 0.02
C ARG A 128 12.17 -21.21 -0.61
N ALA A 129 11.38 -20.31 -0.05
CA ALA A 129 10.05 -19.94 -0.49
C ALA A 129 9.70 -18.62 0.17
N SER A 130 9.04 -17.76 -0.58
CA SER A 130 8.45 -16.54 -0.05
C SER A 130 7.06 -16.88 0.49
N ARG A 131 6.72 -16.36 1.68
CA ARG A 131 5.55 -16.78 2.45
C ARG A 131 4.71 -15.60 2.84
N VAL A 132 3.41 -15.84 2.98
CA VAL A 132 2.48 -14.90 3.59
C VAL A 132 1.93 -15.55 4.86
N ARG A 133 1.75 -14.73 5.88
CA ARG A 133 1.14 -15.07 7.16
C ARG A 133 0.02 -14.10 7.45
N VAL A 134 -1.06 -14.63 8.03
CA VAL A 134 -2.27 -13.87 8.37
C VAL A 134 -2.49 -14.04 9.87
N PHE A 135 -2.61 -12.92 10.57
CA PHE A 135 -2.80 -12.86 12.01
C PHE A 135 -4.10 -12.12 12.31
N GLY A 136 -4.83 -12.56 13.34
CA GLY A 136 -6.04 -11.89 13.80
C GLY A 136 -6.42 -12.32 15.21
N GLY A 137 -7.67 -12.02 15.58
CA GLY A 137 -8.26 -12.42 16.85
C GLY A 137 -7.96 -11.50 18.04
N LEU A 138 -7.54 -10.25 17.79
CA LEU A 138 -7.28 -9.28 18.86
C LEU A 138 -8.54 -9.05 19.72
N ALA A 139 -9.71 -8.97 19.08
CA ALA A 139 -11.01 -8.88 19.76
C ALA A 139 -11.24 -10.03 20.77
N GLY A 140 -10.69 -11.21 20.48
CA GLY A 140 -10.78 -12.41 21.32
C GLY A 140 -9.78 -12.45 22.49
N GLY A 141 -9.02 -11.38 22.69
CA GLY A 141 -8.06 -11.25 23.79
C GLY A 141 -6.60 -11.56 23.42
N GLY A 142 -6.29 -11.75 22.13
CA GLY A 142 -4.90 -11.85 21.69
C GLY A 142 -4.68 -12.20 20.23
N MET A 143 -3.63 -11.59 19.65
CA MET A 143 -3.17 -11.89 18.30
C MET A 143 -2.67 -13.34 18.18
N HIS A 144 -3.14 -14.05 17.17
CA HIS A 144 -2.64 -15.38 16.84
C HIS A 144 -2.53 -15.59 15.33
N LEU A 145 -1.67 -16.55 14.94
CA LEU A 145 -1.50 -16.92 13.54
C LEU A 145 -2.73 -17.71 13.07
N LEU A 146 -3.49 -17.14 12.14
CA LEU A 146 -4.64 -17.81 11.52
C LEU A 146 -4.15 -18.72 10.40
N ALA A 147 -3.47 -18.16 9.40
CA ALA A 147 -3.07 -18.89 8.21
C ALA A 147 -1.61 -18.63 7.82
N THR A 148 -1.00 -19.62 7.17
CA THR A 148 0.28 -19.44 6.48
C THR A 148 0.30 -20.19 5.16
N PHE A 149 0.83 -19.56 4.12
CA PHE A 149 0.98 -20.19 2.83
C PHE A 149 2.27 -19.76 2.12
N ARG A 150 2.67 -20.58 1.14
CA ARG A 150 3.79 -20.28 0.26
C ARG A 150 3.24 -19.57 -0.97
N ALA A 151 3.56 -18.29 -1.12
CA ALA A 151 3.18 -17.53 -2.31
C ALA A 151 3.88 -18.12 -3.55
N PHE A 152 5.19 -18.39 -3.45
CA PHE A 152 5.94 -19.06 -4.51
C PHE A 152 7.20 -19.78 -3.97
N SER A 153 7.62 -20.83 -4.68
CA SER A 153 8.87 -21.55 -4.39
C SER A 153 10.07 -20.78 -4.93
N SER A 154 11.05 -20.43 -4.08
CA SER A 154 12.27 -19.79 -4.56
C SER A 154 13.30 -20.86 -4.93
N ARG A 155 13.49 -21.08 -6.23
CA ARG A 155 14.80 -21.57 -6.70
C ARG A 155 15.77 -20.40 -6.51
N ALA A 156 16.97 -20.68 -6.01
CA ALA A 156 17.89 -19.66 -5.47
C ALA A 156 18.21 -18.47 -6.39
N ALA A 157 17.97 -18.58 -7.71
CA ALA A 157 18.30 -17.57 -8.72
C ALA A 157 17.32 -16.39 -8.82
N VAL A 158 16.10 -16.46 -8.25
CA VAL A 158 15.11 -15.37 -8.33
C VAL A 158 14.48 -15.15 -6.96
N ARG A 159 15.26 -14.58 -6.03
CA ARG A 159 14.79 -14.21 -4.69
C ARG A 159 14.29 -12.77 -4.74
N ARG A 160 12.99 -12.60 -5.01
CA ARG A 160 12.32 -11.30 -4.87
C ARG A 160 11.40 -11.32 -3.64
N PRO A 161 11.24 -10.16 -2.97
CA PRO A 161 10.23 -10.01 -1.92
C PRO A 161 8.84 -10.38 -2.43
N VAL A 162 7.95 -10.89 -1.57
CA VAL A 162 6.54 -11.04 -1.98
C VAL A 162 5.94 -9.65 -2.08
N ALA A 163 5.51 -9.27 -3.27
CA ALA A 163 4.55 -8.20 -3.42
C ALA A 163 3.15 -8.79 -3.25
N PHE A 164 2.36 -8.18 -2.38
CA PHE A 164 0.95 -8.51 -2.27
C PHE A 164 0.12 -7.25 -2.02
N VAL A 165 -1.14 -7.33 -2.39
CA VAL A 165 -2.16 -6.30 -2.16
C VAL A 165 -3.45 -7.00 -1.73
N LEU A 166 -4.30 -6.28 -1.02
CA LEU A 166 -5.59 -6.78 -0.54
C LEU A 166 -6.72 -6.06 -1.28
N GLY A 167 -7.81 -6.76 -1.56
CA GLY A 167 -9.03 -6.14 -2.08
C GLY A 167 -10.09 -7.15 -2.48
N ASP A 168 -11.28 -6.67 -2.81
CA ASP A 168 -12.45 -7.48 -3.16
C ASP A 168 -12.40 -7.84 -4.65
N VAL A 169 -11.46 -8.72 -5.01
CA VAL A 169 -11.24 -9.11 -6.41
C VAL A 169 -12.06 -10.33 -6.79
N ARG A 170 -12.87 -10.88 -5.87
CA ARG A 170 -13.84 -11.95 -6.08
C ARG A 170 -15.13 -11.63 -5.31
N PRO A 171 -15.96 -10.71 -5.80
CA PRO A 171 -17.22 -10.35 -5.12
C PRO A 171 -18.19 -11.53 -4.99
N ASP A 172 -18.00 -12.60 -5.78
CA ASP A 172 -18.74 -13.87 -5.67
C ASP A 172 -18.29 -14.76 -4.50
N HIS A 173 -17.15 -14.45 -3.87
CA HIS A 173 -16.55 -15.18 -2.76
C HIS A 173 -17.03 -14.68 -1.38
N GLY A 174 -17.92 -13.69 -1.36
CA GLY A 174 -18.56 -13.13 -0.18
C GLY A 174 -18.23 -11.65 -0.06
N ALA A 175 -19.25 -10.78 -0.13
CA ALA A 175 -19.11 -9.32 -0.28
C ALA A 175 -18.35 -8.58 0.85
N ALA A 176 -17.92 -9.27 1.90
CA ALA A 176 -17.17 -8.68 3.02
C ALA A 176 -15.71 -9.13 3.08
N VAL A 177 -15.33 -10.22 2.41
CA VAL A 177 -13.97 -10.78 2.53
C VAL A 177 -13.08 -10.24 1.43
N LYS A 178 -11.93 -9.70 1.80
CA LYS A 178 -10.87 -9.31 0.87
C LYS A 178 -10.00 -10.51 0.53
N GLU A 179 -9.59 -10.62 -0.73
CA GLU A 179 -8.59 -11.58 -1.14
C GLU A 179 -7.18 -11.01 -1.00
N ILE A 180 -6.22 -11.92 -0.81
CA ILE A 180 -4.80 -11.62 -0.89
C ILE A 180 -4.34 -11.90 -2.32
N VAL A 181 -3.88 -10.86 -3.02
CA VAL A 181 -3.36 -10.95 -4.38
C VAL A 181 -1.84 -10.89 -4.34
N THR A 182 -1.16 -11.90 -4.87
CA THR A 182 0.30 -11.99 -4.86
C THR A 182 0.86 -12.08 -6.27
N GLY A 183 1.97 -11.41 -6.53
CA GLY A 183 2.68 -11.46 -7.80
C GLY A 183 3.98 -12.26 -7.73
N ASP A 184 4.32 -12.99 -8.79
CA ASP A 184 5.58 -13.70 -8.87
C ASP A 184 6.51 -13.19 -9.99
N ALA A 185 7.78 -13.58 -9.87
CA ALA A 185 8.83 -13.16 -10.79
C ALA A 185 8.78 -13.82 -12.18
N HIS A 186 7.77 -14.66 -12.44
CA HIS A 186 7.51 -15.26 -13.75
C HIS A 186 6.27 -14.64 -14.41
N GLY A 187 5.75 -13.53 -13.86
CA GLY A 187 4.63 -12.79 -14.44
C GLY A 187 3.28 -13.42 -14.14
N TRP A 188 3.17 -14.29 -13.13
CA TRP A 188 1.88 -14.77 -12.65
C TRP A 188 1.39 -13.94 -11.47
N VAL A 189 0.09 -13.74 -11.44
CA VAL A 189 -0.64 -13.27 -10.26
C VAL A 189 -1.42 -14.44 -9.69
N HIS A 190 -1.42 -14.60 -8.38
CA HIS A 190 -2.14 -15.64 -7.65
C HIS A 190 -3.14 -14.97 -6.69
N LEU A 191 -4.35 -15.51 -6.64
CA LEU A 191 -5.42 -15.04 -5.76
C LEU A 191 -5.61 -16.05 -4.63
N TRP A 192 -5.68 -15.55 -3.41
CA TRP A 192 -5.82 -16.36 -2.20
C TRP A 192 -6.97 -15.82 -1.35
N GLY A 193 -7.82 -16.71 -0.85
CA GLY A 193 -8.78 -16.41 0.21
C GLY A 193 -8.34 -17.10 1.50
N VAL A 194 -8.80 -16.61 2.64
CA VAL A 194 -8.67 -17.30 3.92
C VAL A 194 -10.05 -17.77 4.35
N GLN A 195 -10.17 -19.05 4.66
CA GLN A 195 -11.42 -19.65 5.14
C GLN A 195 -11.09 -20.56 6.30
N GLN A 196 -11.75 -20.36 7.44
CA GLN A 196 -11.57 -21.19 8.63
C GLN A 196 -10.09 -21.31 9.01
N HIS A 197 -9.37 -20.18 9.05
CA HIS A 197 -7.94 -20.15 9.35
C HIS A 197 -7.06 -20.93 8.36
N ARG A 198 -7.52 -21.12 7.12
CA ARG A 198 -6.73 -21.77 6.07
C ARG A 198 -6.73 -20.93 4.81
N ALA A 199 -5.54 -20.67 4.29
CA ALA A 199 -5.38 -20.04 2.99
C ALA A 199 -5.67 -21.04 1.87
N VAL A 200 -6.55 -20.66 0.95
CA VAL A 200 -6.94 -21.43 -0.24
C VAL A 200 -6.62 -20.60 -1.47
N ARG A 201 -5.95 -21.20 -2.46
CA ARG A 201 -5.71 -20.52 -3.73
C ARG A 201 -6.99 -20.57 -4.57
N LEU A 202 -7.56 -19.41 -4.83
CA LEU A 202 -8.81 -19.25 -5.59
C LEU A 202 -8.56 -19.22 -7.10
N GLY A 203 -7.40 -18.73 -7.52
CA GLY A 203 -7.09 -18.60 -8.94
C GLY A 203 -5.64 -18.19 -9.23
N ARG A 204 -5.34 -18.13 -10.51
CA ARG A 204 -4.10 -17.54 -11.04
C ARG A 204 -4.37 -16.87 -12.38
N ILE A 205 -3.60 -15.82 -12.67
CA ILE A 205 -3.69 -15.03 -13.90
C ILE A 205 -2.30 -14.93 -14.51
N ALA A 206 -2.22 -15.14 -15.82
CA ALA A 206 -1.00 -15.00 -16.60
C ALA A 206 -0.77 -13.52 -16.98
N ALA A 207 -0.49 -12.66 -16.01
CA ALA A 207 -0.35 -11.23 -16.25
C ALA A 207 0.73 -10.91 -17.29
N PHE A 208 1.87 -11.60 -17.23
CA PHE A 208 2.97 -11.47 -18.18
C PHE A 208 3.64 -12.81 -18.55
N ALA A 209 3.03 -13.96 -18.25
CA ALA A 209 3.67 -15.27 -18.32
C ALA A 209 4.21 -15.68 -19.71
N GLN A 210 3.72 -15.05 -20.79
CA GLN A 210 4.24 -15.28 -22.15
C GLN A 210 5.58 -14.58 -22.41
N THR A 211 6.01 -13.68 -21.53
CA THR A 211 7.27 -12.95 -21.65
C THR A 211 8.25 -13.44 -20.59
N PRO A 212 9.26 -14.25 -20.95
CA PRO A 212 10.29 -14.65 -20.01
C PRO A 212 10.92 -13.39 -19.40
N ARG A 213 11.03 -13.36 -18.06
CA ARG A 213 11.65 -12.30 -17.22
C ARG A 213 10.77 -11.13 -16.79
N ARG A 214 9.51 -11.01 -17.21
CA ARG A 214 8.63 -10.01 -16.60
C ARG A 214 8.17 -10.47 -15.23
N SER A 215 8.42 -9.65 -14.22
CA SER A 215 7.87 -9.84 -12.87
C SER A 215 6.46 -9.24 -12.80
N ALA A 216 5.60 -9.80 -11.95
CA ALA A 216 4.30 -9.23 -11.60
C ALA A 216 4.34 -8.63 -10.18
N ASP A 217 5.47 -8.09 -9.74
CA ASP A 217 5.67 -7.57 -8.37
C ASP A 217 5.23 -6.11 -8.19
N ARG A 218 4.70 -5.47 -9.24
CA ARG A 218 4.11 -4.13 -9.21
C ARG A 218 2.60 -4.28 -9.32
N LEU A 219 1.95 -4.30 -8.17
CA LEU A 219 0.53 -4.63 -8.03
C LEU A 219 -0.22 -3.51 -7.33
N ALA A 220 -1.44 -3.28 -7.78
CA ALA A 220 -2.46 -2.54 -7.06
C ALA A 220 -3.80 -3.23 -7.25
N VAL A 221 -4.73 -2.97 -6.34
CA VAL A 221 -6.12 -3.43 -6.43
C VAL A 221 -7.04 -2.27 -6.09
N GLY A 222 -8.14 -2.17 -6.84
CA GLY A 222 -9.22 -1.25 -6.56
C GLY A 222 -10.18 -1.12 -7.75
N ASP A 223 -11.31 -0.47 -7.51
CA ASP A 223 -12.39 -0.25 -8.47
C ASP A 223 -12.04 0.87 -9.47
N VAL A 224 -11.21 0.56 -10.47
CA VAL A 224 -10.81 1.51 -11.53
C VAL A 224 -11.70 1.38 -12.77
N LEU A 225 -12.47 0.31 -12.89
CA LEU A 225 -13.45 0.07 -13.93
C LEU A 225 -14.85 -0.11 -13.30
N PRO A 226 -15.52 0.96 -12.85
CA PRO A 226 -16.79 0.91 -12.08
C PRO A 226 -17.97 0.22 -12.79
N GLN A 227 -17.85 -0.08 -14.08
CA GLN A 227 -18.77 -0.91 -14.84
C GLN A 227 -18.59 -2.42 -14.62
N GLN A 228 -17.49 -2.84 -14.00
CA GLN A 228 -17.18 -4.22 -13.65
C GLN A 228 -17.54 -4.46 -12.18
N PRO A 229 -17.99 -5.67 -11.81
CA PRO A 229 -18.24 -6.00 -10.42
C PRO A 229 -16.93 -6.30 -9.67
N GLY A 230 -16.77 -5.68 -8.51
CA GLY A 230 -15.63 -5.87 -7.61
C GLY A 230 -14.42 -5.03 -8.00
N ASP A 231 -13.31 -5.24 -7.30
CA ASP A 231 -12.05 -4.55 -7.57
C ASP A 231 -11.29 -5.21 -8.73
N GLU A 232 -10.59 -4.39 -9.51
CA GLU A 232 -9.65 -4.88 -10.51
C GLU A 232 -8.30 -5.22 -9.90
N ILE A 233 -7.59 -6.13 -10.57
CA ILE A 233 -6.17 -6.38 -10.34
C ILE A 233 -5.37 -5.61 -11.38
N ILE A 234 -4.53 -4.68 -10.92
CA ILE A 234 -3.65 -3.88 -11.75
C ILE A 234 -2.24 -4.44 -11.63
N VAL A 235 -1.58 -4.70 -12.78
CA VAL A 235 -0.22 -5.22 -12.83
C VAL A 235 0.62 -4.39 -13.80
N ALA A 236 1.74 -3.85 -13.34
CA ALA A 236 2.67 -3.08 -14.16
C ALA A 236 3.91 -3.88 -14.58
N ASP A 237 4.51 -3.47 -15.70
CA ASP A 237 5.81 -3.96 -16.16
C ASP A 237 6.92 -3.58 -15.17
N ASP A 238 7.80 -4.54 -14.89
CA ASP A 238 8.94 -4.34 -13.99
C ASP A 238 10.13 -3.62 -14.64
N GLY A 239 9.94 -3.08 -15.85
CA GLY A 239 10.94 -2.31 -16.58
C GLY A 239 11.88 -3.16 -17.43
N THR A 240 11.77 -4.48 -17.40
CA THR A 240 12.65 -5.36 -18.19
C THR A 240 12.59 -5.10 -19.69
N ARG A 241 11.51 -4.51 -20.20
CA ARG A 241 11.43 -3.98 -21.57
C ARG A 241 11.43 -2.45 -21.64
N GLY A 242 11.24 -1.78 -20.51
CA GLY A 242 11.02 -0.34 -20.45
C GLY A 242 9.83 0.10 -21.29
N ASP A 243 8.86 -0.79 -21.55
CA ASP A 243 7.75 -0.44 -22.42
C ASP A 243 6.75 0.44 -21.70
N GLY A 244 6.63 0.38 -20.37
CA GLY A 244 5.72 1.22 -19.60
C GLY A 244 4.28 0.66 -19.53
N LEU A 245 4.12 -0.64 -19.80
CA LEU A 245 2.82 -1.30 -19.90
C LEU A 245 2.19 -1.57 -18.52
N VAL A 246 0.90 -1.27 -18.40
CA VAL A 246 0.04 -1.63 -17.27
C VAL A 246 -1.13 -2.46 -17.78
N ARG A 247 -1.44 -3.56 -17.09
CA ARG A 247 -2.55 -4.46 -17.41
C ARG A 247 -3.56 -4.46 -16.28
N ILE A 248 -4.83 -4.33 -16.63
CA ILE A 248 -5.95 -4.31 -15.69
C ILE A 248 -6.79 -5.56 -15.95
N PHE A 249 -7.01 -6.36 -14.92
CA PHE A 249 -7.81 -7.57 -14.97
C PHE A 249 -9.05 -7.40 -14.10
N ALA A 250 -10.22 -7.56 -14.70
CA ALA A 250 -11.44 -7.73 -13.93
C ALA A 250 -11.37 -9.02 -13.10
N SER A 251 -12.13 -9.05 -12.01
CA SER A 251 -12.31 -10.22 -11.15
C SER A 251 -12.40 -11.52 -11.96
N SER A 252 -11.52 -12.48 -11.69
CA SER A 252 -11.46 -13.83 -12.32
C SER A 252 -11.10 -13.93 -13.81
N ALA A 253 -10.95 -12.81 -14.54
CA ALA A 253 -10.62 -12.83 -15.96
C ALA A 253 -9.19 -13.34 -16.21
N GLN A 254 -9.04 -14.23 -17.21
CA GLN A 254 -7.72 -14.71 -17.63
C GLN A 254 -7.04 -13.77 -18.64
N THR A 255 -7.81 -12.88 -19.24
CA THR A 255 -7.36 -11.84 -20.19
C THR A 255 -7.54 -10.47 -19.56
N PRO A 256 -6.64 -9.52 -19.84
CA PRO A 256 -6.80 -8.16 -19.34
C PRO A 256 -8.09 -7.55 -19.91
N ALA A 257 -8.84 -6.86 -19.05
CA ALA A 257 -9.99 -6.05 -19.44
C ALA A 257 -9.52 -4.77 -20.16
N LEU A 258 -8.37 -4.24 -19.75
CA LEU A 258 -7.73 -3.08 -20.36
C LEU A 258 -6.20 -3.20 -20.30
N GLU A 259 -5.53 -2.73 -21.35
CA GLU A 259 -4.08 -2.51 -21.38
C GLU A 259 -3.82 -1.01 -21.56
N VAL A 260 -2.97 -0.45 -20.70
CA VAL A 260 -2.64 0.96 -20.68
C VAL A 260 -1.15 1.14 -20.90
N GLN A 261 -0.82 1.92 -21.91
CA GLN A 261 0.55 2.35 -22.16
C GLN A 261 0.83 3.59 -21.29
N ALA A 262 1.15 3.38 -20.01
CA ALA A 262 1.26 4.46 -19.02
C ALA A 262 2.36 5.46 -19.34
N PHE A 263 3.45 4.99 -19.94
CA PHE A 263 4.58 5.79 -20.42
C PHE A 263 5.00 5.33 -21.82
N ALA A 264 5.64 6.20 -22.60
CA ALA A 264 6.16 5.80 -23.90
C ALA A 264 7.33 4.80 -23.72
N PRO A 265 7.60 3.94 -24.71
CA PRO A 265 8.73 3.02 -24.64
C PRO A 265 10.06 3.77 -24.37
N GLY A 266 10.76 3.36 -23.32
CA GLY A 266 12.02 3.96 -22.86
C GLY A 266 11.88 5.06 -21.82
N GLU A 267 10.67 5.60 -21.56
CA GLU A 267 10.45 6.63 -20.54
C GLU A 267 10.50 6.08 -19.11
N ALA A 268 10.18 4.80 -18.93
CA ALA A 268 10.18 4.12 -17.62
C ALA A 268 11.16 2.92 -17.61
N PRO A 269 12.48 3.14 -17.74
CA PRO A 269 13.46 2.05 -17.87
C PRO A 269 13.61 1.21 -16.60
N ALA A 270 13.21 1.74 -15.44
CA ALA A 270 13.16 1.02 -14.17
C ALA A 270 11.80 0.36 -13.89
N GLY A 271 10.87 0.42 -14.85
CA GLY A 271 9.50 -0.09 -14.71
C GLY A 271 8.52 0.97 -14.26
N VAL A 272 7.28 0.52 -14.10
CA VAL A 272 6.15 1.35 -13.67
C VAL A 272 5.72 0.91 -12.29
N GLU A 273 5.61 1.87 -11.38
CA GLU A 273 4.91 1.68 -10.11
C GLU A 273 3.44 2.01 -10.30
N VAL A 274 2.57 1.28 -9.60
CA VAL A 274 1.11 1.45 -9.69
C VAL A 274 0.50 1.58 -8.31
N TRP A 275 -0.48 2.47 -8.20
CA TRP A 275 -1.34 2.65 -7.04
C TRP A 275 -2.77 2.91 -7.52
N VAL A 276 -3.74 2.69 -6.64
CA VAL A 276 -5.15 2.99 -6.92
C VAL A 276 -5.71 3.76 -5.74
N ALA A 277 -6.38 4.86 -6.01
CA ALA A 277 -7.08 5.62 -4.99
C ALA A 277 -8.17 6.49 -5.61
N ASP A 278 -9.23 6.75 -4.86
CA ASP A 278 -10.24 7.75 -5.20
C ASP A 278 -9.69 9.14 -4.85
N VAL A 279 -9.09 9.78 -5.84
CA VAL A 279 -8.44 11.10 -5.72
C VAL A 279 -9.29 12.22 -6.30
N ILE A 280 -10.20 11.96 -7.25
CA ILE A 280 -11.00 13.02 -7.87
C ILE A 280 -12.46 12.67 -7.70
N ALA A 281 -13.09 13.24 -6.68
CA ALA A 281 -14.48 12.96 -6.29
C ALA A 281 -15.54 13.15 -7.40
N SER A 282 -15.20 13.82 -8.50
CA SER A 282 -16.08 13.98 -9.67
C SER A 282 -16.01 12.83 -10.68
N GLN A 283 -15.01 11.96 -10.56
CA GLN A 283 -14.86 10.79 -11.40
C GLN A 283 -15.61 9.60 -10.81
N PRO A 284 -16.22 8.74 -11.65
CA PRO A 284 -16.73 7.46 -11.20
C PRO A 284 -15.57 6.47 -11.01
N GLY A 285 -15.57 5.75 -9.89
CA GLY A 285 -14.51 4.80 -9.54
C GLY A 285 -13.23 5.48 -9.07
N ALA A 286 -12.25 4.67 -8.68
CA ALA A 286 -10.92 5.12 -8.30
C ALA A 286 -10.04 5.40 -9.52
N GLU A 287 -9.06 6.28 -9.35
CA GLU A 287 -8.05 6.54 -10.37
C GLU A 287 -6.87 5.55 -10.26
N LEU A 288 -6.30 5.27 -11.43
CA LEU A 288 -5.02 4.60 -11.55
C LEU A 288 -3.90 5.66 -11.48
N ILE A 289 -3.04 5.54 -10.48
CA ILE A 289 -1.87 6.40 -10.31
C ILE A 289 -0.63 5.59 -10.72
N VAL A 290 0.17 6.15 -11.62
CA VAL A 290 1.36 5.49 -12.17
C VAL A 290 2.59 6.37 -12.01
N GLY A 291 3.69 5.76 -11.60
CA GLY A 291 4.98 6.43 -11.47
C GLY A 291 6.02 5.77 -12.36
N GLN A 292 6.85 6.57 -13.02
CA GLN A 292 8.12 6.06 -13.56
C GLN A 292 8.95 5.63 -12.34
N GLY A 293 9.36 4.36 -12.25
CA GLY A 293 10.01 3.79 -11.06
C GLY A 293 11.33 4.47 -10.65
N SER A 294 12.29 3.75 -10.08
CA SER A 294 13.49 4.35 -9.42
C SER A 294 14.44 5.23 -10.25
N THR A 295 14.14 5.50 -11.51
CA THR A 295 14.91 6.40 -12.39
C THR A 295 14.02 7.49 -12.99
N GLY A 296 12.76 7.52 -12.60
CA GLY A 296 11.69 8.32 -13.15
C GLY A 296 11.60 9.71 -12.56
N GLY A 297 10.87 10.58 -13.26
CA GLY A 297 10.65 11.97 -12.89
C GLY A 297 9.19 12.38 -12.93
N THR A 298 8.25 11.42 -13.07
CA THR A 298 6.86 11.72 -13.44
C THR A 298 5.88 10.77 -12.76
N ILE A 299 4.83 11.34 -12.18
CA ILE A 299 3.63 10.64 -11.72
C ILE A 299 2.46 11.07 -12.63
N ARG A 300 1.65 10.12 -13.08
CA ARG A 300 0.42 10.38 -13.84
C ARG A 300 -0.78 9.84 -13.06
N VAL A 301 -1.87 10.59 -13.09
CA VAL A 301 -3.17 10.16 -12.58
C VAL A 301 -4.09 9.93 -13.77
N LEU A 302 -4.63 8.73 -13.87
CA LEU A 302 -5.44 8.26 -14.99
C LEU A 302 -6.83 7.84 -14.48
N SER A 303 -7.89 8.32 -15.13
CA SER A 303 -9.22 7.73 -14.99
C SER A 303 -9.41 6.66 -16.07
N LEU A 304 -9.93 5.50 -15.67
CA LEU A 304 -10.24 4.38 -16.57
C LEU A 304 -11.75 4.14 -16.72
N ALA A 305 -12.58 4.99 -16.11
CA ALA A 305 -14.01 4.75 -15.93
C ALA A 305 -14.83 4.73 -17.23
N SER A 306 -14.29 5.32 -18.30
CA SER A 306 -14.89 5.28 -19.64
C SER A 306 -14.53 4.02 -20.44
N GLY A 307 -13.78 3.08 -19.84
CA GLY A 307 -13.23 1.90 -20.52
C GLY A 307 -11.94 2.17 -21.30
N GLY A 308 -11.39 3.37 -21.22
CA GLY A 308 -10.09 3.74 -21.77
C GLY A 308 -9.34 4.65 -20.81
N ALA A 309 -8.01 4.73 -20.96
CA ALA A 309 -7.19 5.57 -20.11
C ALA A 309 -7.26 7.05 -20.53
N GLN A 310 -7.75 7.89 -19.62
CA GLN A 310 -7.72 9.34 -19.73
C GLN A 310 -6.75 9.89 -18.69
N GLN A 311 -5.68 10.55 -19.15
CA GLN A 311 -4.78 11.27 -18.24
C GLN A 311 -5.49 12.52 -17.70
N LEU A 312 -5.62 12.60 -16.38
CA LEU A 312 -6.21 13.73 -15.68
C LEU A 312 -5.12 14.69 -15.19
N LEU A 313 -4.00 14.14 -14.72
CA LEU A 313 -2.91 14.91 -14.15
C LEU A 313 -1.55 14.32 -14.50
N GLU A 314 -0.56 15.19 -14.64
CA GLU A 314 0.86 14.84 -14.68
C GLU A 314 1.59 15.72 -13.67
N LEU A 315 2.28 15.06 -12.74
CA LEU A 315 3.07 15.70 -11.70
C LEU A 315 4.55 15.44 -11.96
N PRO A 316 5.40 16.48 -11.88
CA PRO A 316 6.84 16.24 -11.81
C PRO A 316 7.17 15.53 -10.50
N ASP A 317 7.90 14.42 -10.57
CA ASP A 317 8.51 13.81 -9.39
C ASP A 317 9.62 14.75 -8.90
N PRO A 318 9.48 15.31 -7.69
CA PRO A 318 10.41 16.29 -7.18
C PRO A 318 11.80 15.70 -6.99
N GLN A 319 12.67 16.02 -7.93
CA GLN A 319 14.10 15.71 -8.00
C GLN A 319 14.43 14.28 -8.45
N SER A 320 14.94 14.21 -9.68
CA SER A 320 15.39 13.06 -10.48
C SER A 320 16.53 12.22 -9.88
N ARG A 321 16.48 11.91 -8.58
CA ARG A 321 17.55 11.22 -7.86
C ARG A 321 17.01 10.33 -6.74
N ALA A 322 16.54 9.12 -7.04
CA ALA A 322 16.65 8.02 -6.08
C ALA A 322 16.39 6.63 -6.67
N SER A 323 17.42 5.78 -6.56
CA SER A 323 17.30 4.32 -6.59
C SER A 323 16.28 3.83 -5.56
N SER A 324 15.38 2.93 -5.96
CA SER A 324 14.31 2.31 -5.18
C SER A 324 13.12 3.22 -4.77
N LEU A 325 12.30 3.62 -5.75
CA LEU A 325 10.92 4.07 -5.48
C LEU A 325 10.07 2.85 -5.09
N ARG A 326 10.01 2.56 -3.79
CA ARG A 326 8.71 2.25 -3.19
C ARG A 326 8.26 3.56 -2.54
N ALA A 327 7.85 4.52 -3.37
CA ALA A 327 7.19 5.71 -2.84
C ALA A 327 5.97 5.22 -2.05
N HIS A 328 5.87 5.67 -0.81
CA HIS A 328 4.65 5.55 -0.05
C HIS A 328 3.73 6.67 -0.53
N LEU A 329 2.77 6.30 -1.38
CA LEU A 329 1.73 7.21 -1.83
C LEU A 329 0.61 7.23 -0.80
N ALA A 330 0.20 8.43 -0.44
CA ALA A 330 -0.83 8.69 0.53
C ALA A 330 -1.94 9.49 -0.13
N VAL A 331 -3.14 8.92 -0.18
CA VAL A 331 -4.32 9.58 -0.75
C VAL A 331 -5.40 9.66 0.30
N GLY A 332 -5.94 10.86 0.51
CA GLY A 332 -7.10 11.08 1.36
C GLY A 332 -7.29 12.56 1.68
N ALA A 333 -8.35 12.87 2.43
CA ALA A 333 -8.52 14.16 3.10
C ALA A 333 -7.51 14.24 4.26
N LEU A 334 -6.21 14.33 3.93
CA LEU A 334 -5.10 14.31 4.89
C LEU A 334 -5.11 15.51 5.84
N MET A 335 -5.87 16.55 5.47
CA MET A 335 -5.97 17.79 6.23
C MET A 335 -7.46 18.20 6.24
N PRO A 336 -8.15 18.16 7.39
CA PRO A 336 -9.56 18.56 7.48
C PRO A 336 -9.80 20.02 7.08
N ASP A 337 -8.74 20.85 7.15
CA ASP A 337 -8.77 22.25 6.72
C ASP A 337 -8.59 22.43 5.21
N LEU A 338 -8.14 21.40 4.50
CA LEU A 338 -8.09 21.41 3.04
C LEU A 338 -9.38 20.79 2.53
N SER A 339 -10.28 21.66 2.05
CA SER A 339 -11.48 21.23 1.29
C SER A 339 -11.18 20.59 -0.08
N HIS A 340 -9.93 20.18 -0.30
CA HIS A 340 -9.35 19.80 -1.58
C HIS A 340 -8.85 18.36 -1.52
N ASN A 341 -8.91 17.67 -2.66
CA ASN A 341 -8.28 16.36 -2.79
C ASN A 341 -6.76 16.53 -2.86
N VAL A 342 -6.03 15.88 -1.95
CA VAL A 342 -4.57 15.99 -1.88
C VAL A 342 -3.86 14.67 -2.13
N LEU A 343 -2.72 14.77 -2.79
CA LEU A 343 -1.77 13.67 -2.98
C LEU A 343 -0.48 14.00 -2.24
N ALA A 344 -0.16 13.23 -1.20
CA ALA A 344 1.13 13.36 -0.55
C ALA A 344 2.13 12.36 -1.14
N VAL A 345 3.23 12.88 -1.66
CA VAL A 345 4.30 12.12 -2.31
C VAL A 345 5.55 12.20 -1.43
N ALA A 346 5.87 11.08 -0.80
CA ALA A 346 7.13 10.91 -0.09
C ALA A 346 8.24 10.51 -1.07
N GLN A 347 9.40 11.15 -0.92
CA GLN A 347 10.58 10.84 -1.73
C GLN A 347 11.39 9.70 -1.12
N ALA A 348 12.18 9.02 -1.96
CA ALA A 348 13.08 7.98 -1.48
C ALA A 348 14.31 8.54 -0.74
N ASP A 349 14.65 9.82 -0.90
CA ASP A 349 15.52 10.52 0.04
C ASP A 349 14.69 10.92 1.28
N PRO A 350 14.89 10.28 2.44
CA PRO A 350 14.12 10.59 3.64
C PRO A 350 14.42 11.97 4.23
N SER A 351 15.47 12.65 3.73
CA SER A 351 15.76 14.04 4.12
C SER A 351 14.98 15.07 3.29
N ALA A 352 14.38 14.65 2.18
CA ALA A 352 13.56 15.52 1.37
C ALA A 352 12.13 15.64 1.95
N PRO A 353 11.49 16.82 1.82
CA PRO A 353 10.13 17.01 2.27
C PRO A 353 9.15 16.11 1.52
N VAL A 354 8.15 15.61 2.24
CA VAL A 354 6.93 15.08 1.61
C VAL A 354 6.23 16.24 0.93
N GLN A 355 5.98 16.13 -0.37
CA GLN A 355 5.26 17.15 -1.12
C GLN A 355 3.77 16.81 -1.15
N VAL A 356 2.93 17.77 -0.80
CA VAL A 356 1.48 17.64 -0.86
C VAL A 356 0.98 18.43 -2.05
N PHE A 357 0.41 17.72 -3.01
CA PHE A 357 -0.17 18.28 -4.22
C PHE A 357 -1.67 18.42 -4.06
N ASP A 358 -2.21 19.59 -4.39
CA ASP A 358 -3.65 19.80 -4.55
C ASP A 358 -4.06 19.39 -5.96
N LEU A 359 -4.89 18.36 -6.03
CA LEU A 359 -5.31 17.74 -7.28
C LEU A 359 -6.40 18.56 -7.98
N ASP A 360 -7.17 19.34 -7.22
CA ASP A 360 -8.25 20.18 -7.75
C ASP A 360 -7.69 21.44 -8.45
N SER A 361 -6.49 21.89 -8.05
CA SER A 361 -5.75 22.98 -8.73
C SER A 361 -4.84 22.52 -9.86
N GLY A 362 -5.01 21.29 -10.35
CA GLY A 362 -4.17 20.74 -11.43
C GLY A 362 -2.78 20.36 -10.93
N GLY A 363 -2.67 19.91 -9.68
CA GLY A 363 -1.44 19.33 -9.14
C GLY A 363 -0.41 20.35 -8.66
N THR A 364 -0.85 21.47 -8.10
CA THR A 364 0.09 22.43 -7.51
C THR A 364 0.54 21.98 -6.12
N VAL A 365 1.79 22.23 -5.75
CA VAL A 365 2.27 21.91 -4.39
C VAL A 365 1.68 22.92 -3.42
N VAL A 366 0.86 22.45 -2.48
CA VAL A 366 0.19 23.28 -1.47
C VAL A 366 0.84 23.19 -0.09
N ALA A 367 1.58 22.10 0.18
CA ALA A 367 2.36 21.98 1.40
C ALA A 367 3.63 21.15 1.19
N GLN A 368 4.59 21.37 2.08
CA GLN A 368 5.78 20.54 2.24
C GLN A 368 5.90 20.12 3.70
N VAL A 369 5.85 18.82 3.96
CA VAL A 369 5.86 18.26 5.30
C VAL A 369 7.22 17.62 5.57
N GLY A 370 7.90 18.15 6.59
CA GLY A 370 9.22 17.69 7.00
C GLY A 370 10.36 18.41 6.27
N SER A 371 11.15 19.18 7.00
CA SER A 371 12.54 19.45 6.62
C SER A 371 13.37 19.32 7.89
N ALA A 372 14.52 18.66 7.83
CA ALA A 372 15.42 18.67 8.97
C ALA A 372 16.09 20.06 9.08
N PRO A 373 16.09 20.70 10.26
CA PRO A 373 17.01 21.77 10.55
C PRO A 373 18.45 21.23 10.49
N SER A 374 19.28 21.90 9.71
CA SER A 374 20.73 21.72 9.69
C SER A 374 21.34 22.15 11.05
N ALA A 375 21.39 21.26 12.04
CA ALA A 375 22.31 21.41 13.18
C ALA A 375 22.57 20.06 13.87
N ALA A 376 23.83 19.61 13.84
CA ALA A 376 24.28 18.42 14.55
C ALA A 376 24.22 18.63 16.08
N GLY A 377 23.41 17.85 16.79
CA GLY A 377 23.58 17.67 18.24
C GLY A 377 22.33 17.69 19.14
N ALA A 378 21.12 17.90 18.62
CA ALA A 378 19.90 17.77 19.45
C ALA A 378 19.35 16.34 19.39
N GLU A 379 18.92 15.81 20.55
CA GLU A 379 18.13 14.58 20.63
C GLU A 379 16.92 14.68 19.70
N ARG A 380 16.71 13.61 18.93
CA ARG A 380 15.81 13.57 17.78
C ARG A 380 14.35 13.47 18.22
N GLU A 381 13.71 14.62 18.33
CA GLU A 381 12.26 14.75 18.35
C GLU A 381 11.79 15.02 16.91
N VAL A 382 11.40 13.98 16.17
CA VAL A 382 10.81 14.14 14.83
C VAL A 382 9.34 14.50 15.02
N LEU A 383 9.07 15.75 15.35
CA LEU A 383 7.73 16.30 15.29
C LEU A 383 7.28 16.24 13.82
N ILE A 384 6.20 15.51 13.51
CA ILE A 384 5.42 15.81 12.30
C ILE A 384 4.78 17.17 12.62
N GLY A 385 5.45 18.24 12.19
CA GLY A 385 5.19 19.59 12.65
C GLY A 385 3.78 20.08 12.35
N ASN A 386 3.34 21.07 13.12
CA ASN A 386 2.20 21.91 12.76
C ASN A 386 2.44 22.50 11.36
N ILE A 387 1.58 22.15 10.41
CA ILE A 387 1.60 22.71 9.07
C ILE A 387 0.88 24.05 9.15
N ALA A 388 1.64 25.14 9.18
CA ALA A 388 1.07 26.47 8.95
C ALA A 388 0.72 26.59 7.47
N ALA A 389 -0.51 27.01 7.17
CA ALA A 389 -0.90 27.41 5.82
C ALA A 389 0.12 28.43 5.27
N ALA A 390 0.60 28.22 4.06
CA ALA A 390 1.35 29.26 3.35
C ALA A 390 0.42 30.48 3.14
N PRO A 391 0.93 31.72 3.27
CA PRO A 391 0.13 32.93 3.07
C PRO A 391 -0.39 33.09 1.64
#